data_AF-A0A1H2B1U0-F1
#
_entry.id   AF-A0A1H2B1U0-F1
#
_cell.length_a   1.000
_cell.length_b   1.000
_cell.length_c   1.000
_cell.angle_alpha   90.00
_cell.angle_beta   90.00
_cell.angle_gamma   90.00
#
_symmetry.space_group_name_H-M   'P 1'
#
loop_
_entity.id
_entity.type
_entity.pdbx_description
1 polymer ?
#
loop_
_entity_poly.entity_id
_entity_poly.type
_entity_poly.pdbx_seq_one_letter_code
_entity_poly.pdbx_strand_id
1 'polypeptide(L)'
;MSIDIGIGSSLSSEDAAHFVATTEAITSALQQVREIHSAYSWVWTHEIRCRGCHTRLEIPVLASTKANADKAFAAHQSAELDAFLAADGGPTFT
;
A
#
# COMPACT_ATOMS: atom_id res chain seq x y z
N MET A 1 17.32 -18.52 -32.66
CA MET A 1 16.52 -19.66 -32.17
C MET A 1 15.33 -19.07 -31.45
N SER A 2 14.14 -19.13 -32.05
CA SER A 2 12.90 -18.62 -31.44
C SER A 2 12.23 -19.73 -30.65
N ILE A 3 11.75 -19.40 -29.46
CA ILE A 3 10.96 -20.28 -28.63
C ILE A 3 9.50 -19.96 -28.95
N ASP A 4 8.83 -20.86 -29.65
CA ASP A 4 7.42 -20.76 -29.98
C ASP A 4 6.61 -21.34 -28.82
N ILE A 5 6.03 -20.45 -28.01
CA ILE A 5 5.09 -20.83 -26.94
C ILE A 5 3.71 -20.40 -27.43
N GLY A 6 2.95 -21.36 -27.92
CA GLY A 6 1.54 -21.18 -28.22
C GLY A 6 0.81 -20.67 -26.99
N ILE A 7 0.03 -19.61 -27.19
CA ILE A 7 -0.79 -18.89 -26.19
C ILE A 7 0.05 -18.07 -25.20
N GLY A 8 0.49 -16.88 -25.60
CA GLY A 8 0.99 -15.88 -24.67
C GLY A 8 1.75 -14.78 -25.38
N SER A 9 1.35 -13.53 -25.16
CA SER A 9 2.07 -12.35 -25.65
C SER A 9 3.58 -12.50 -25.39
N SER A 10 4.38 -12.36 -26.45
CA SER A 10 5.82 -12.18 -26.32
C SER A 10 6.07 -10.89 -25.52
N LEU A 11 6.40 -11.02 -24.24
CA LEU A 11 6.85 -9.88 -23.43
C LEU A 11 8.17 -9.39 -24.00
N SER A 12 8.22 -8.14 -24.46
CA SER A 12 9.45 -7.51 -24.90
C SER A 12 10.43 -7.38 -23.71
N SER A 13 11.73 -7.32 -23.99
CA SER A 13 12.73 -6.98 -22.96
C SER A 13 12.43 -5.63 -22.30
N GLU A 14 11.76 -4.73 -23.03
CA GLU A 14 11.29 -3.43 -22.54
C GLU A 14 10.13 -3.59 -21.55
N ASP A 15 9.15 -4.44 -21.86
CA ASP A 15 8.02 -4.76 -20.97
C ASP A 15 8.50 -5.39 -19.67
N ALA A 16 9.50 -6.29 -19.76
CA ALA A 16 10.11 -6.91 -18.60
C ALA A 16 10.86 -5.90 -17.72
N ALA A 17 11.64 -4.99 -18.32
CA ALA A 17 12.35 -3.94 -17.59
C ALA A 17 11.37 -2.96 -16.91
N HIS A 18 10.30 -2.59 -17.61
CA HIS A 18 9.24 -1.73 -17.07
C HIS A 18 8.53 -2.39 -15.88
N PHE A 19 8.21 -3.68 -15.97
CA PHE A 19 7.59 -4.44 -14.87
C PHE A 19 8.49 -4.50 -13.63
N VAL A 20 9.79 -4.74 -13.80
CA VAL A 20 10.76 -4.75 -12.69
C VAL A 20 10.82 -3.37 -12.02
N ALA A 21 11.00 -2.31 -12.81
CA ALA A 21 11.06 -0.94 -12.28
C ALA A 21 9.77 -0.55 -11.52
N THR A 22 8.60 -0.93 -12.05
CA THR A 22 7.31 -0.70 -11.39
C THR A 22 7.21 -1.46 -10.07
N THR A 23 7.64 -2.72 -10.05
CA THR A 23 7.61 -3.56 -8.84
C THR A 23 8.54 -3.03 -7.76
N GLU A 24 9.74 -2.58 -8.14
CA GLU A 24 10.69 -1.95 -7.22
C GLU A 24 10.11 -0.67 -6.61
N ALA A 25 9.55 0.22 -7.43
CA ALA A 25 8.92 1.45 -6.96
C ALA A 25 7.79 1.18 -5.94
N ILE A 26 6.88 0.24 -6.24
CA ILE A 26 5.80 -0.13 -5.32
C ILE A 26 6.35 -0.73 -4.03
N THR A 27 7.39 -1.58 -4.13
CA THR A 27 7.99 -2.21 -2.96
C THR A 27 8.67 -1.19 -2.05
N SER A 28 9.41 -0.24 -2.63
CA SER A 28 10.04 0.86 -1.89
C SER A 28 9.02 1.77 -1.23
N ALA A 29 7.95 2.15 -1.95
CA ALA A 29 6.86 2.95 -1.40
C ALA A 29 6.18 2.23 -0.23
N LEU A 30 5.92 0.92 -0.36
CA LEU A 30 5.35 0.12 0.73
C LEU A 30 6.26 0.07 1.96
N GLN A 31 7.57 -0.07 1.78
CA GLN A 31 8.53 -0.05 2.89
C GLN A 31 8.51 1.30 3.60
N GLN A 32 8.54 2.40 2.84
CA GLN A 32 8.51 3.74 3.40
C GLN A 32 7.22 4.04 4.17
N VAL A 33 6.06 3.64 3.65
CA VAL A 33 4.78 3.76 4.36
C VAL A 33 4.81 2.97 5.67
N ARG A 34 5.37 1.76 5.68
CA ARG A 34 5.49 0.96 6.91
C ARG A 34 6.44 1.57 7.94
N GLU A 35 7.46 2.29 7.50
CA GLU A 35 8.39 2.99 8.40
C GLU A 35 7.72 4.23 9.01
N ILE A 36 7.09 5.06 8.18
CA ILE A 36 6.42 6.30 8.63
C ILE A 36 5.18 5.97 9.46
N HIS A 37 4.31 5.11 8.95
CA HIS A 37 3.05 4.70 9.58
C HIS A 37 3.22 3.35 10.28
N SER A 38 4.21 3.25 11.18
CA SER A 38 4.62 1.97 11.78
C SER A 38 3.69 1.43 12.86
N ALA A 39 2.95 2.31 13.53
CA ALA A 39 2.08 1.93 14.64
C ALA A 39 0.92 2.91 14.84
N TYR A 40 -0.05 2.49 15.64
CA TYR A 40 -1.11 3.35 16.17
C TYR A 40 -1.10 3.38 17.70
N SER A 41 -1.78 4.38 18.27
CA SER A 41 -2.13 4.43 19.69
C SER A 41 -3.63 4.49 19.87
N TRP A 42 -4.12 3.84 20.92
CA TRP A 42 -5.53 3.94 21.31
C TRP A 42 -5.78 5.29 21.98
N VAL A 43 -6.81 6.00 21.53
CA VAL A 43 -7.22 7.29 22.12
C VAL A 43 -8.51 7.12 22.91
N TRP A 44 -9.51 6.48 22.29
CA TRP A 44 -10.81 6.18 22.88
C TRP A 44 -11.27 4.80 22.42
N THR A 45 -12.30 4.24 23.05
CA THR A 45 -12.88 2.95 22.62
C THR A 45 -13.16 2.90 21.11
N HIS A 46 -13.55 4.01 20.49
CA HIS A 46 -13.87 4.08 19.07
C HIS A 46 -12.82 4.82 18.22
N GLU A 47 -11.62 5.07 18.77
CA GLU A 47 -10.62 5.89 18.09
C GLU A 47 -9.20 5.35 18.32
N ILE A 48 -8.49 5.14 17.21
CA ILE A 48 -7.03 5.03 17.21
C ILE A 48 -6.42 6.21 16.45
N ARG A 49 -5.16 6.50 16.73
CA ARG A 49 -4.36 7.48 15.98
C ARG A 49 -3.12 6.86 15.42
N CYS A 50 -2.83 7.16 14.16
CA CYS A 50 -1.55 6.83 13.56
C CYS A 50 -0.40 7.56 14.29
N ARG A 51 0.72 6.88 14.56
CA ARG A 51 1.89 7.53 15.17
C ARG A 51 2.74 8.33 14.18
N GLY A 52 2.65 8.04 12.89
CA GLY A 52 3.40 8.74 11.84
C GLY A 52 2.80 10.10 11.49
N CYS A 53 1.50 10.13 11.22
CA CYS A 53 0.82 11.33 10.73
C CYS A 53 -0.25 11.88 11.70
N HIS A 54 -0.47 11.25 12.85
CA HIS A 54 -1.47 11.63 13.85
C HIS A 54 -2.93 11.62 13.37
N THR A 55 -3.19 11.12 12.15
CA THR A 55 -4.54 10.94 11.62
C THR A 55 -5.38 10.09 12.55
N ARG A 56 -6.59 10.60 12.84
CA ARG A 56 -7.63 9.91 13.59
C ARG A 56 -8.28 8.86 12.69
N LEU A 57 -8.36 7.62 13.18
CA LEU A 57 -9.06 6.51 12.54
C LEU A 57 -10.16 6.02 13.45
N GLU A 58 -11.38 6.00 12.94
CA GLU A 58 -12.55 5.58 13.70
C GLU A 58 -12.73 4.07 13.66
N ILE A 59 -13.10 3.52 14.80
CA ILE A 59 -13.51 2.12 14.96
C ILE A 59 -14.94 2.14 15.48
N PRO A 60 -15.89 1.39 14.90
CA PRO A 60 -17.24 1.34 15.44
C PRO A 60 -17.24 0.96 16.93
N VAL A 61 -17.94 1.74 17.77
CA VAL A 61 -17.91 1.62 19.25
C VAL A 61 -18.17 0.18 19.71
N LEU A 62 -19.19 -0.48 19.15
CA LEU A 62 -19.58 -1.85 19.50
C LEU A 62 -18.65 -2.92 18.89
N ALA A 63 -17.70 -2.51 18.07
CA ALA A 63 -16.73 -3.36 17.40
C ALA A 63 -15.28 -2.99 17.81
N SER A 64 -15.11 -2.30 18.94
CA SER A 64 -13.81 -1.90 19.49
C SER A 64 -12.99 -3.11 19.93
N THR A 65 -12.31 -3.71 18.97
CA THR A 65 -11.41 -4.84 19.18
C THR A 65 -10.08 -4.55 18.52
N LYS A 66 -9.00 -5.16 19.02
CA LYS A 66 -7.68 -5.05 18.39
C LYS A 66 -7.72 -5.44 16.91
N ALA A 67 -8.48 -6.49 16.57
CA ALA A 67 -8.61 -6.93 15.18
C ALA A 67 -9.22 -5.85 14.27
N ASN A 68 -10.22 -5.11 14.75
CA ASN A 68 -10.83 -4.02 13.96
C ASN A 68 -9.96 -2.76 13.93
N ALA A 69 -9.20 -2.49 15.00
CA ALA A 69 -8.16 -1.45 14.99
C ALA A 69 -7.07 -1.74 13.95
N ASP A 70 -6.57 -2.99 13.92
CA ASP A 70 -5.56 -3.43 12.97
C ASP A 70 -6.08 -3.32 11.52
N LYS A 71 -7.35 -3.64 11.27
CA LYS A 71 -7.99 -3.45 9.96
C LYS A 71 -8.08 -1.97 9.56
N ALA A 72 -8.55 -1.11 10.45
CA ALA A 72 -8.65 0.33 10.19
C ALA A 72 -7.26 0.93 9.91
N PHE A 73 -6.24 0.48 10.65
CA PHE A 73 -4.87 0.90 10.45
C PHE A 73 -4.28 0.40 9.12
N ALA A 74 -4.54 -0.85 8.74
CA ALA A 74 -4.11 -1.38 7.45
C ALA A 74 -4.77 -0.64 6.27
N ALA A 75 -6.06 -0.30 6.39
CA ALA A 75 -6.75 0.53 5.39
C ALA A 75 -6.13 1.92 5.27
N HIS A 76 -5.75 2.52 6.40
CA HIS A 76 -5.00 3.78 6.42
C HIS A 76 -3.64 3.65 5.73
N GLN A 77 -2.82 2.64 6.05
CA GLN A 77 -1.54 2.41 5.37
C GLN A 77 -1.71 2.21 3.85
N SER A 78 -2.76 1.51 3.42
CA SER A 78 -3.05 1.36 1.98
C SER A 78 -3.34 2.70 1.32
N ALA A 79 -4.18 3.54 1.95
CA ALA A 79 -4.49 4.86 1.40
C ALA A 79 -3.26 5.79 1.33
N GLU A 80 -2.36 5.70 2.31
CA GLU A 80 -1.10 6.44 2.30
C GLU A 80 -0.16 5.92 1.21
N LEU A 81 -0.13 4.61 0.94
CA LEU A 81 0.61 4.05 -0.19
C LEU A 81 0.08 4.56 -1.53
N ASP A 82 -1.24 4.57 -1.71
CA ASP A 82 -1.85 5.08 -2.94
C ASP A 82 -1.54 6.57 -3.13
N ALA A 83 -1.61 7.36 -2.05
CA ALA A 83 -1.26 8.78 -2.07
C ALA A 83 0.24 9.00 -2.39
N PHE A 84 1.12 8.18 -1.80
CA PHE A 84 2.56 8.25 -2.04
C PHE A 84 2.89 7.93 -3.50
N LEU A 85 2.33 6.85 -4.03
CA LEU A 85 2.49 6.47 -5.43
C LEU A 85 1.92 7.55 -6.36
N ALA A 86 0.77 8.15 -6.05
CA ALA A 86 0.21 9.23 -6.87
C ALA A 86 1.09 10.51 -6.87
N ALA A 87 1.73 10.84 -5.75
CA ALA A 87 2.59 12.01 -5.61
C ALA A 87 3.92 11.88 -6.37
N ASP A 88 4.50 10.68 -6.41
CA ASP A 88 5.75 10.39 -7.12
C ASP A 88 5.56 10.16 -8.63
N GLY A 89 4.34 10.40 -9.16
CA GLY A 89 4.01 10.13 -10.56
C GLY A 89 3.91 8.63 -10.87
N GLY A 90 3.51 7.85 -9.88
CA GLY A 90 3.41 6.39 -9.92
C GLY A 90 2.53 5.86 -11.05
N PRO A 91 2.66 4.56 -11.34
CA PRO A 91 2.11 3.92 -12.53
C PRO A 91 0.59 4.15 -12.61
N THR A 92 0.18 5.01 -13.56
CA THR A 92 -1.22 5.18 -13.92
C THR A 92 -1.73 3.87 -14.49
N PHE A 93 -2.51 3.12 -13.73
CA PHE A 93 -3.31 2.02 -14.26
C PHE A 93 -4.56 2.64 -14.89
N THR A 94 -4.48 2.94 -16.19
CA THR A 94 -5.64 3.22 -17.06
C THR A 94 -6.15 1.95 -17.70
#